data_AF-A0A838CPD4-F1
#
_entry.id   AF-A0A838CPD4-F1
#
_cell.length_a   1.000
_cell.length_b   1.000
_cell.length_c   1.000
_cell.angle_alpha   90.00
_cell.angle_beta   90.00
_cell.angle_gamma   90.00
#
_symmetry.space_group_name_H-M   'P 1'
#
loop_
_entity.id
_entity.type
_entity.pdbx_description
1 polymer ?
#
loop_
_entity_poly.entity_id
_entity_poly.type
_entity_poly.pdbx_seq_one_letter_code
_entity_poly.pdbx_strand_id
1 'polypeptide(L)'
;MKTLVVTGYKPIEMGIFKSNDQKIEFVKETIKRRLISFIEEGLEWVLLSGQMGVELWTAQVALDLKDEGYDLKMGILPPFENQQERWPEDIQTIYEEVTMLADFFQPVYKKGYDGPYQFRAKDQFLVDHSDASLVLFDEETDGSPKYFLKIAKEKQEKSDYPILYITPMDLEETVEEMRMSDPDYWSQ
;
A
#
# COMPACT_ATOMS: atom_id res chain seq x y z
N MET A 1 -17.60 1.25 -1.72
CA MET A 1 -16.71 1.45 -0.54
C MET A 1 -16.12 2.84 -0.66
N LYS A 2 -15.99 3.61 0.43
CA LYS A 2 -15.44 4.98 0.39
C LYS A 2 -14.01 5.07 0.92
N THR A 3 -13.62 4.22 1.87
CA THR A 3 -12.30 4.24 2.50
C THR A 3 -11.63 2.87 2.42
N LEU A 4 -10.48 2.80 1.77
CA LEU A 4 -9.70 1.58 1.55
C LEU A 4 -8.36 1.67 2.28
N VAL A 5 -8.01 0.64 3.06
CA VAL A 5 -6.62 0.47 3.52
C VAL A 5 -5.84 -0.32 2.48
N VAL A 6 -4.65 0.12 2.12
CA VAL A 6 -3.76 -0.66 1.26
C VAL A 6 -2.51 -1.04 2.04
N THR A 7 -2.12 -2.31 2.00
CA THR A 7 -0.89 -2.80 2.63
C THR A 7 -0.34 -4.01 1.86
N GLY A 8 0.83 -4.49 2.24
CA GLY A 8 1.47 -5.62 1.56
C GLY A 8 2.92 -5.79 1.95
N TYR A 9 3.64 -6.58 1.17
CA TYR A 9 5.03 -6.91 1.44
C TYR A 9 5.96 -5.69 1.52
N LYS A 10 6.99 -5.82 2.36
CA LYS A 10 8.20 -4.99 2.30
C LYS A 10 9.06 -5.38 1.10
N PRO A 11 9.94 -4.49 0.61
CA PRO A 11 10.75 -4.77 -0.59
C PRO A 11 11.53 -6.09 -0.51
N ILE A 12 12.15 -6.37 0.64
CA ILE A 12 12.94 -7.59 0.85
C ILE A 12 12.12 -8.88 0.76
N GLU A 13 10.84 -8.84 1.14
CA GLU A 13 9.93 -9.99 1.07
C GLU A 13 9.54 -10.31 -0.38
N MET A 14 9.66 -9.33 -1.28
CA MET A 14 9.47 -9.49 -2.73
C MET A 14 10.79 -9.68 -3.49
N GLY A 15 11.92 -9.78 -2.78
CA GLY A 15 13.26 -9.85 -3.38
C GLY A 15 13.68 -8.57 -4.11
N ILE A 16 13.13 -7.42 -3.73
CA ILE A 16 13.46 -6.10 -4.27
C ILE A 16 14.44 -5.40 -3.32
N PHE A 17 15.64 -5.11 -3.81
CA PHE A 17 16.73 -4.54 -3.01
C PHE A 17 17.16 -3.14 -3.46
N LYS A 18 16.67 -2.68 -4.61
CA LYS A 18 17.00 -1.38 -5.20
C LYS A 18 15.73 -0.66 -5.58
N SER A 19 15.75 0.67 -5.47
CA SER A 19 14.63 1.55 -5.81
C SER A 19 14.33 1.63 -7.31
N ASN A 20 15.27 1.19 -8.16
CA ASN A 20 15.10 1.15 -9.62
C ASN A 20 14.80 -0.25 -10.18
N ASP A 21 14.36 -1.18 -9.33
CA ASP A 21 13.95 -2.51 -9.78
C ASP A 21 12.66 -2.43 -10.59
N GLN A 22 12.66 -2.99 -11.81
CA GLN A 22 11.50 -2.98 -12.71
C GLN A 22 10.26 -3.63 -12.08
N LYS A 23 10.43 -4.56 -11.12
CA LYS A 23 9.31 -5.14 -10.37
C LYS A 23 8.45 -4.10 -9.67
N ILE A 24 9.03 -2.98 -9.27
CA ILE A 24 8.31 -1.88 -8.64
C ILE A 24 7.31 -1.26 -9.62
N GLU A 25 7.67 -1.13 -10.90
CA GLU A 25 6.77 -0.60 -11.93
C GLU A 25 5.56 -1.50 -12.13
N PHE A 26 5.76 -2.82 -12.21
CA PHE A 26 4.67 -3.79 -12.31
C PHE A 26 3.74 -3.72 -11.09
N VAL A 27 4.30 -3.67 -9.88
CA VAL A 27 3.50 -3.54 -8.65
C VAL A 27 2.69 -2.26 -8.65
N LYS A 28 3.30 -1.13 -9.01
CA LYS A 28 2.62 0.16 -9.09
C LYS A 28 1.50 0.14 -10.13
N GLU A 29 1.74 -0.44 -11.31
CA GLU A 29 0.73 -0.54 -12.36
C GLU A 29 -0.45 -1.41 -11.91
N THR A 30 -0.20 -2.56 -11.28
CA THR A 30 -1.27 -3.40 -10.71
C THR A 30 -2.08 -2.63 -9.69
N ILE A 31 -1.42 -1.94 -8.75
CA ILE A 31 -2.10 -1.11 -7.73
C ILE A 31 -2.92 -0.01 -8.41
N LYS A 32 -2.36 0.68 -9.40
CA LYS A 32 -3.02 1.76 -10.15
C LYS A 32 -4.32 1.29 -10.76
N ARG A 33 -4.31 0.16 -11.48
CA ARG A 33 -5.51 -0.43 -12.09
C ARG A 33 -6.58 -0.78 -11.07
N ARG A 34 -6.19 -1.36 -9.94
CA ARG A 34 -7.12 -1.68 -8.83
C ARG A 34 -7.73 -0.41 -8.25
N LEU A 35 -6.91 0.60 -7.97
CA LEU A 35 -7.40 1.88 -7.42
C LEU A 35 -8.35 2.60 -8.38
N ILE A 36 -8.05 2.65 -9.69
CA ILE A 36 -8.95 3.25 -10.70
C ILE A 36 -10.32 2.56 -10.68
N SER A 37 -10.34 1.22 -10.72
CA SER A 37 -11.58 0.45 -10.64
C SER A 37 -12.37 0.78 -9.36
N PHE A 38 -11.70 0.90 -8.21
CA PHE A 38 -12.38 1.25 -6.97
C PHE A 38 -12.86 2.71 -6.95
N ILE A 39 -12.13 3.65 -7.56
CA ILE A 39 -12.56 5.05 -7.70
C ILE A 39 -13.84 5.14 -8.54
N GLU A 40 -13.93 4.39 -9.64
CA GLU A 40 -15.14 4.29 -10.45
C GLU A 40 -16.33 3.73 -9.67
N GLU A 41 -16.07 2.88 -8.67
CA GLU A 41 -17.05 2.34 -7.71
C GLU A 41 -17.28 3.24 -6.47
N GLY A 42 -16.67 4.42 -6.41
CA GLY A 42 -16.89 5.43 -5.38
C GLY A 42 -15.87 5.45 -4.22
N LEU A 43 -14.66 4.93 -4.42
CA LEU A 43 -13.54 5.11 -3.49
C LEU A 43 -13.15 6.59 -3.40
N GLU A 44 -13.05 7.09 -2.17
CA GLU A 44 -12.68 8.49 -1.89
C GLU A 44 -11.34 8.60 -1.15
N TRP A 45 -11.00 7.61 -0.31
CA TRP A 45 -9.82 7.63 0.56
C TRP A 45 -8.99 6.36 0.47
N VAL A 46 -7.69 6.51 0.28
CA VAL A 46 -6.69 5.46 0.53
C VAL A 46 -5.96 5.76 1.83
N LEU A 47 -5.98 4.81 2.75
CA LEU A 47 -5.29 4.88 4.05
C LEU A 47 -4.08 3.96 4.06
N LEU A 48 -2.97 4.50 4.54
CA LEU A 48 -1.67 3.83 4.63
C LEU A 48 -1.06 4.08 6.00
N SER A 49 -0.11 3.26 6.42
CA SER A 49 0.80 3.60 7.53
C SER A 49 2.14 4.19 7.08
N GLY A 50 2.40 4.16 5.77
CA GLY A 50 3.64 4.65 5.17
C GLY A 50 4.82 3.72 5.40
N GLN A 51 4.57 2.42 5.56
CA GLN A 51 5.64 1.42 5.64
C GLN A 51 6.38 1.26 4.29
N MET A 52 7.68 0.97 4.34
CA MET A 52 8.46 0.65 3.13
C MET A 52 7.83 -0.48 2.31
N GLY A 53 7.89 -0.35 0.98
CA GLY A 53 7.36 -1.34 0.04
C GLY A 53 5.99 -0.92 -0.49
N VAL A 54 5.04 -1.86 -0.47
CA VAL A 54 3.73 -1.70 -1.11
C VAL A 54 3.00 -0.44 -0.67
N GLU A 55 3.06 -0.05 0.61
CA GLU A 55 2.37 1.15 1.08
C GLU A 55 2.99 2.43 0.50
N LEU A 56 4.32 2.58 0.48
CA LEU A 56 4.97 3.74 -0.15
C LEU A 56 4.75 3.77 -1.67
N TRP A 57 4.75 2.63 -2.33
CA TRP A 57 4.45 2.57 -3.77
C TRP A 57 3.00 2.94 -4.06
N THR A 58 2.07 2.52 -3.19
CA THR A 58 0.67 2.94 -3.26
C THR A 58 0.53 4.44 -3.03
N ALA A 59 1.29 5.02 -2.10
CA ALA A 59 1.28 6.47 -1.88
C ALA A 59 1.70 7.24 -3.13
N GLN A 60 2.77 6.80 -3.80
CA GLN A 60 3.21 7.38 -5.07
C GLN A 60 2.13 7.25 -6.16
N VAL A 61 1.53 6.06 -6.31
CA VAL A 61 0.43 5.85 -7.27
C VAL A 61 -0.78 6.74 -6.95
N ALA A 62 -1.10 6.93 -5.67
CA ALA A 62 -2.20 7.82 -5.27
C ALA A 62 -1.91 9.28 -5.63
N LEU A 63 -0.66 9.74 -5.50
CA LEU A 63 -0.26 11.07 -5.96
C LEU A 63 -0.36 11.19 -7.49
N ASP A 64 0.15 10.21 -8.23
CA ASP A 64 0.05 10.18 -9.70
C ASP A 64 -1.41 10.25 -10.16
N LEU A 65 -2.31 9.49 -9.52
CA LEU A 65 -3.75 9.53 -9.83
C LEU A 65 -4.38 10.90 -9.52
N LYS A 66 -3.96 11.57 -8.44
CA LYS A 66 -4.42 12.93 -8.14
C LYS A 66 -3.97 13.92 -9.21
N ASP A 67 -2.73 13.80 -9.69
CA ASP A 67 -2.18 14.64 -10.77
C ASP A 67 -2.89 14.37 -12.11
N GLU A 68 -3.35 13.14 -12.34
CA GLU A 68 -4.20 12.76 -13.47
C GLU A 68 -5.66 13.27 -13.35
N GLY A 69 -6.03 13.87 -12.21
CA GLY A 69 -7.33 14.51 -11.99
C GLY A 69 -8.38 13.62 -11.33
N TYR A 70 -8.00 12.46 -10.79
CA TYR A 70 -8.91 11.65 -9.97
C TYR A 70 -9.16 12.31 -8.61
N ASP A 71 -10.41 12.36 -8.16
CA ASP A 71 -10.80 12.86 -6.82
C ASP A 71 -10.53 11.80 -5.75
N LEU A 72 -9.25 11.50 -5.53
CA LEU A 72 -8.77 10.56 -4.52
C LEU A 72 -8.02 11.30 -3.42
N LYS A 73 -8.28 10.95 -2.16
CA LYS A 73 -7.56 11.45 -0.99
C LYS A 73 -6.66 10.39 -0.39
N MET A 74 -5.52 10.84 0.14
CA MET A 74 -4.53 9.98 0.77
C MET A 74 -4.36 10.34 2.25
N GLY A 75 -4.53 9.35 3.12
CA GLY A 75 -4.24 9.44 4.55
C GLY A 75 -3.06 8.57 4.94
N ILE A 76 -2.08 9.13 5.64
CA ILE A 76 -0.91 8.41 6.15
C ILE A 76 -0.89 8.47 7.68
N LEU A 77 -1.03 7.32 8.32
CA LEU A 77 -1.12 7.15 9.77
C LEU A 77 -0.02 6.23 10.27
N PRO A 78 1.21 6.75 10.47
CA PRO A 78 2.31 5.94 10.96
C PRO A 78 2.06 5.50 12.41
N PRO A 79 2.65 4.37 12.85
CA PRO A 79 2.47 3.89 14.23
C PRO A 79 3.04 4.86 15.27
N PHE A 80 4.10 5.60 14.93
CA PHE A 80 4.81 6.51 15.81
C PHE A 80 5.60 7.54 15.00
N GLU A 81 6.15 8.55 15.66
CA GLU A 81 6.96 9.61 15.04
C GLU A 81 8.32 9.07 14.57
N ASN A 82 8.84 9.62 13.46
CA ASN A 82 10.16 9.29 12.90
C ASN A 82 10.35 7.79 12.58
N GLN A 83 9.30 7.10 12.12
CA GLN A 83 9.40 5.67 11.78
C GLN A 83 10.46 5.35 10.71
N GLN A 84 10.80 6.34 9.88
CA GLN A 84 11.73 6.24 8.76
C GLN A 84 13.20 6.44 9.14
N GLU A 85 13.52 6.83 10.39
CA GLU A 85 14.86 7.28 10.82
C GLU A 85 16.00 6.29 10.48
N ARG A 86 15.70 5.00 10.37
CA ARG A 86 16.68 3.93 10.09
C ARG A 86 16.60 3.36 8.67
N TRP A 87 15.82 3.96 7.78
CA TRP A 87 15.68 3.51 6.40
C TRP A 87 16.80 4.07 5.51
N PRO A 88 17.03 3.51 4.31
CA PRO A 88 17.89 4.13 3.31
C PRO A 88 17.42 5.55 2.95
N GLU A 89 18.36 6.46 2.64
CA GLU A 89 18.08 7.89 2.37
C GLU A 89 17.09 8.13 1.23
N ASP A 90 17.18 7.31 0.17
CA ASP A 90 16.25 7.37 -0.97
C ASP A 90 14.82 7.05 -0.53
N ILE A 91 14.65 6.08 0.36
CA ILE A 91 13.34 5.72 0.91
C ILE A 91 12.84 6.73 1.94
N GLN A 92 13.73 7.34 2.73
CA GLN A 92 13.38 8.45 3.63
C GLN A 92 12.83 9.64 2.83
N THR A 93 13.50 9.99 1.73
CA THR A 93 13.08 11.07 0.84
C THR A 93 11.67 10.82 0.29
N ILE A 94 11.39 9.60 -0.17
CA ILE A 94 10.05 9.21 -0.65
C ILE A 94 9.02 9.33 0.49
N TYR A 95 9.33 8.84 1.69
CA TYR A 95 8.42 8.94 2.83
C TYR A 95 8.11 10.39 3.21
N GLU A 96 9.11 11.26 3.22
CA GLU A 96 8.95 12.69 3.52
C GLU A 96 8.08 13.40 2.47
N GLU A 97 8.29 13.09 1.19
CA GLU A 97 7.48 13.63 0.10
C GLU A 97 6.01 13.21 0.23
N VAL A 98 5.74 11.91 0.36
CA VAL A 98 4.35 11.44 0.41
C VAL A 98 3.62 11.89 1.68
N THR A 99 4.32 12.06 2.80
CA THR A 99 3.71 12.58 4.03
C THR A 99 3.43 14.08 3.96
N MET A 100 4.26 14.84 3.26
CA MET A 100 4.03 16.26 3.00
C MET A 100 2.83 16.51 2.07
N LEU A 101 2.63 15.62 1.09
CA LEU A 101 1.57 15.73 0.08
C LEU A 101 0.26 14.99 0.45
N ALA A 102 0.26 14.25 1.56
CA ALA A 102 -0.94 13.57 2.05
C ALA A 102 -2.03 14.58 2.46
N ASP A 103 -3.29 14.26 2.14
CA ASP A 103 -4.44 15.06 2.58
C ASP A 103 -4.66 14.96 4.10
N PHE A 104 -4.17 13.87 4.70
CA PHE A 104 -4.13 13.69 6.15
C PHE A 104 -2.87 12.96 6.58
N PHE A 105 -2.13 13.53 7.52
CA PHE A 105 -0.98 12.88 8.15
C PHE A 105 -1.07 13.00 9.67
N GLN A 106 -1.10 11.87 10.37
CA GLN A 106 -1.06 11.87 11.83
C GLN A 106 -0.52 10.54 12.40
N PRO A 107 0.60 10.56 13.14
CA PRO A 107 1.05 9.40 13.89
C PRO A 107 0.02 8.96 14.95
N VAL A 108 -0.19 7.65 15.06
CA VAL A 108 -1.09 7.05 16.07
C VAL A 108 -0.55 7.34 17.48
N TYR A 109 0.77 7.28 17.66
CA TYR A 109 1.45 7.72 18.87
C TYR A 109 2.34 8.93 18.56
N LYS A 110 2.12 10.03 19.28
CA LYS A 110 2.95 11.26 19.23
C LYS A 110 4.21 11.13 20.09
N LYS A 111 4.98 10.08 19.82
CA LYS A 111 6.28 9.76 20.40
C LYS A 111 7.01 8.81 19.45
N GLY A 112 8.30 8.60 19.65
CA GLY A 112 9.07 7.59 18.92
C GLY A 112 8.67 6.14 19.25
N TYR A 113 9.44 5.19 18.73
CA TYR A 113 9.24 3.77 19.01
C TYR A 113 9.44 3.44 20.49
N ASP A 114 8.46 2.73 21.05
CA ASP A 114 8.41 2.30 22.45
C ASP A 114 8.03 0.81 22.57
N GLY A 115 7.36 0.23 21.57
CA GLY A 115 7.16 -1.21 21.55
C GLY A 115 6.19 -1.74 20.48
N PRO A 116 6.08 -3.08 20.34
CA PRO A 116 5.26 -3.72 19.31
C PRO A 116 3.78 -3.34 19.34
N TYR A 117 3.27 -2.91 20.50
CA TYR A 117 1.89 -2.48 20.66
C TYR A 117 1.52 -1.29 19.77
N GLN A 118 2.49 -0.44 19.38
CA GLN A 118 2.25 0.69 18.49
C GLN A 118 1.87 0.23 17.08
N PHE A 119 2.53 -0.82 16.57
CA PHE A 119 2.18 -1.42 15.27
C PHE A 119 0.79 -2.05 15.31
N ARG A 120 0.47 -2.79 16.37
CA ARG A 120 -0.87 -3.39 16.54
C ARG A 120 -1.96 -2.34 16.62
N ALA A 121 -1.73 -1.26 17.37
CA ALA A 121 -2.68 -0.17 17.50
C ALA A 121 -2.89 0.57 16.17
N LYS A 122 -1.84 0.74 15.37
CA LYS A 122 -1.92 1.28 14.01
C LYS A 122 -2.74 0.39 13.09
N ASP A 123 -2.48 -0.92 13.06
CA ASP A 123 -3.26 -1.86 12.25
C ASP A 123 -4.74 -1.84 12.67
N GLN A 124 -5.02 -1.87 13.97
CA GLN A 124 -6.38 -1.77 14.51
C GLN A 124 -7.06 -0.46 14.10
N PHE A 125 -6.36 0.68 14.23
CA PHE A 125 -6.89 1.98 13.87
C PHE A 125 -7.27 2.04 12.39
N LEU A 126 -6.37 1.57 11.51
CA LEU A 126 -6.63 1.53 10.06
C LEU A 126 -7.86 0.69 9.74
N VAL A 127 -7.92 -0.53 10.29
CA VAL A 127 -9.04 -1.46 10.08
C VAL A 127 -10.34 -0.89 10.64
N ASP A 128 -10.35 -0.25 11.80
CA ASP A 128 -11.56 0.31 12.41
C ASP A 128 -12.13 1.49 11.61
N HIS A 129 -11.28 2.23 10.89
CA HIS A 129 -11.65 3.46 10.17
C HIS A 129 -11.70 3.30 8.64
N SER A 130 -11.75 2.07 8.14
CA SER A 130 -11.94 1.78 6.72
C SER A 130 -13.11 0.85 6.45
N ASP A 131 -13.57 0.84 5.20
CA ASP A 131 -14.64 -0.03 4.73
C ASP A 131 -14.11 -1.37 4.21
N ALA A 132 -12.88 -1.41 3.68
CA ALA A 132 -12.21 -2.62 3.23
C ALA A 132 -10.67 -2.48 3.29
N SER A 133 -9.97 -3.57 2.97
CA SER A 133 -8.53 -3.55 2.71
C SER A 133 -8.15 -4.23 1.40
N LEU A 134 -7.15 -3.69 0.72
CA LEU A 134 -6.43 -4.31 -0.40
C LEU A 134 -5.05 -4.72 0.09
N VAL A 135 -4.72 -6.01 -0.04
CA VAL A 135 -3.49 -6.57 0.50
C VAL A 135 -2.71 -7.24 -0.62
N LEU A 136 -1.52 -6.73 -0.94
CA LEU A 136 -0.59 -7.45 -1.81
C LEU A 136 0.09 -8.54 -0.97
N PHE A 137 -0.45 -9.75 -1.07
CA PHE A 137 -0.06 -10.89 -0.25
C PHE A 137 -0.57 -12.20 -0.86
N ASP A 138 0.26 -13.23 -0.75
CA ASP A 138 -0.10 -14.61 -1.02
C ASP A 138 -0.36 -15.35 0.31
N GLU A 139 -1.58 -15.84 0.51
CA GLU A 139 -1.99 -16.55 1.72
C GLU A 139 -1.18 -17.83 1.99
N GLU A 140 -0.56 -18.42 0.98
CA GLU A 140 0.29 -19.60 1.12
C GLU A 140 1.69 -19.27 1.66
N THR A 141 2.08 -18.00 1.63
CA THR A 141 3.42 -17.55 2.02
C THR A 141 3.47 -17.01 3.44
N ASP A 142 4.69 -16.80 3.97
CA ASP A 142 4.91 -16.07 5.21
C ASP A 142 5.31 -14.62 4.95
N GLY A 143 5.02 -13.73 5.90
CA GLY A 143 5.36 -12.33 5.72
C GLY A 143 4.69 -11.37 6.70
N SER A 144 5.18 -10.15 6.69
CA SER A 144 4.73 -9.04 7.53
C SER A 144 3.24 -8.68 7.37
N PRO A 145 2.57 -8.84 6.21
CA PRO A 145 1.14 -8.57 6.09
C PRO A 145 0.23 -9.42 6.98
N LYS A 146 0.71 -10.59 7.47
CA LYS A 146 -0.07 -11.48 8.34
C LYS A 146 -0.55 -10.80 9.64
N TYR A 147 0.24 -9.87 10.18
CA TYR A 147 -0.14 -9.15 11.41
C TYR A 147 -1.37 -8.27 11.18
N PHE A 148 -1.39 -7.52 10.07
CA PHE A 148 -2.54 -6.73 9.65
C PHE A 148 -3.73 -7.62 9.30
N LEU A 149 -3.50 -8.66 8.49
CA LEU A 149 -4.55 -9.59 8.04
C LEU A 149 -5.26 -10.28 9.21
N LYS A 150 -4.55 -10.60 10.29
CA LYS A 150 -5.18 -11.15 11.49
C LYS A 150 -6.27 -10.22 12.02
N ILE A 151 -5.98 -8.92 12.13
CA ILE A 151 -6.91 -7.93 12.64
C ILE A 151 -8.06 -7.69 11.65
N ALA A 152 -7.74 -7.62 10.35
CA ALA A 152 -8.75 -7.49 9.29
C ALA A 152 -9.73 -8.68 9.27
N LYS A 153 -9.22 -9.92 9.41
CA LYS A 153 -10.03 -11.14 9.49
C LYS A 153 -10.91 -11.16 10.75
N GLU A 154 -10.39 -10.73 11.90
CA GLU A 154 -11.19 -10.56 13.12
C GLU A 154 -12.33 -9.53 12.95
N LYS A 155 -12.15 -8.50 12.11
CA LYS A 155 -13.23 -7.56 11.74
C LYS A 155 -14.21 -8.17 10.74
N GLN A 156 -13.71 -8.90 9.75
CA GLN A 156 -14.52 -9.61 8.75
C GLN A 156 -15.45 -10.67 9.37
N GLU A 157 -15.02 -11.35 10.44
CA GLU A 157 -15.89 -12.28 11.17
C GLU A 157 -17.06 -11.58 11.89
N LYS A 158 -16.91 -10.30 12.22
CA LYS A 158 -17.87 -9.52 13.02
C LYS A 158 -18.72 -8.56 12.19
N SER A 159 -18.30 -8.27 10.96
CA SER A 159 -18.90 -7.26 10.08
C SER A 159 -18.58 -7.57 8.63
N ASP A 160 -19.32 -6.98 7.70
CA ASP A 160 -19.06 -7.11 6.26
C ASP A 160 -17.86 -6.24 5.83
N TYR A 161 -16.66 -6.64 6.27
CA TYR A 161 -15.39 -5.98 5.95
C TYR A 161 -14.64 -6.79 4.89
N PRO A 162 -14.64 -6.36 3.61
CA PRO A 162 -13.97 -7.10 2.55
C PRO A 162 -12.44 -7.01 2.69
N ILE A 163 -11.78 -8.16 2.45
CA ILE A 163 -10.33 -8.24 2.29
C ILE A 163 -10.08 -8.67 0.85
N LEU A 164 -9.58 -7.71 0.06
CA LEU A 164 -9.23 -7.87 -1.34
C LEU A 164 -7.73 -8.16 -1.44
N TYR A 165 -7.34 -8.96 -2.41
CA TYR A 165 -5.94 -9.36 -2.59
C TYR A 165 -5.38 -8.88 -3.92
N ILE A 166 -4.08 -8.62 -3.93
CA ILE A 166 -3.22 -8.68 -5.13
C ILE A 166 -2.28 -9.85 -4.89
N THR A 167 -2.43 -10.89 -5.68
CA THR A 167 -1.65 -12.14 -5.61
C THR A 167 -0.48 -12.10 -6.60
N PRO A 168 0.46 -13.05 -6.51
CA PRO A 168 1.51 -13.19 -7.52
C PRO A 168 0.95 -13.36 -8.94
N MET A 169 -0.19 -14.02 -9.10
CA MET A 169 -0.85 -14.19 -10.40
C MET A 169 -1.30 -12.86 -11.00
N ASP A 170 -1.90 -11.97 -10.19
CA ASP A 170 -2.30 -10.63 -10.64
C ASP A 170 -1.09 -9.80 -11.12
N LEU A 171 0.07 -9.98 -10.47
CA LEU A 171 1.32 -9.33 -10.89
C LEU A 171 1.83 -9.93 -12.20
N GLU A 172 1.80 -11.25 -12.36
CA GLU A 172 2.20 -11.93 -13.61
C GLU A 172 1.33 -11.50 -14.79
N GLU A 173 0.01 -11.42 -14.62
CA GLU A 173 -0.92 -10.90 -15.63
C GLU A 173 -0.56 -9.47 -16.03
N THR A 174 -0.27 -8.61 -15.05
CA THR A 174 0.16 -7.23 -15.32
C THR A 174 1.47 -7.19 -16.13
N VAL A 175 2.44 -8.04 -15.79
CA VAL A 175 3.72 -8.16 -16.51
C VAL A 175 3.49 -8.58 -17.96
N GLU A 176 2.66 -9.60 -18.19
CA GLU A 176 2.36 -10.10 -19.53
C GLU A 176 1.68 -9.03 -20.38
N GLU A 177 0.67 -8.35 -19.85
CA GLU A 177 -0.03 -7.30 -20.58
C GLU A 177 0.88 -6.12 -20.91
N MET A 178 1.72 -5.68 -19.97
CA MET A 178 2.69 -4.62 -20.22
C MET A 178 3.68 -5.01 -21.31
N ARG A 179 4.20 -6.24 -21.29
CA ARG A 179 5.09 -6.76 -22.35
C ARG A 179 4.40 -6.82 -23.71
N MET A 180 3.14 -7.26 -23.76
CA MET A 180 2.37 -7.31 -25.01
C MET A 180 2.07 -5.92 -25.58
N SER A 181 1.96 -4.92 -24.71
CA SER A 181 1.75 -3.52 -25.11
C SER A 181 3.03 -2.80 -25.55
N ASP A 182 4.20 -3.37 -25.26
CA ASP A 182 5.49 -2.83 -25.68
C ASP A 182 5.68 -3.03 -27.20
N PRO A 183 5.76 -1.94 -27.99
CA PRO A 183 5.93 -2.02 -29.45
C PRO A 183 7.18 -2.81 -29.88
N ASP A 184 8.21 -2.85 -29.03
CA ASP A 184 9.49 -3.50 -29.33
C ASP A 184 9.48 -5.01 -28.98
N TYR A 185 8.44 -5.53 -28.31
CA TYR A 185 8.36 -6.93 -27.88
C TYR A 185 8.35 -7.93 -29.04
N TRP A 186 7.68 -7.59 -30.15
CA TRP A 186 7.62 -8.44 -31.35
C TRP A 186 8.83 -8.27 -32.28
N SER A 187 9.79 -7.42 -31.91
CA SER A 187 10.94 -7.06 -32.75
C SER A 187 12.25 -7.80 -32.41
N GLN A 188 12.23 -8.71 -31.44
CA GLN A 188 13.37 -9.54 -31.03
C GLN A 188 13.33 -10.98 -31.56
#